data_AF-A0A967P3B0-F1
#
_entry.id   AF-A0A967P3B0-F1
#
_cell.length_a   1.000
_cell.length_b   1.000
_cell.length_c   1.000
_cell.angle_alpha   90.00
_cell.angle_beta   90.00
_cell.angle_gamma   90.00
#
_symmetry.space_group_name_H-M   'P 1'
#
loop_
_entity.id
_entity.type
_entity.pdbx_description
1 polymer ?
#
loop_
_entity_poly.entity_id
_entity_poly.type
_entity_poly.pdbx_seq_one_letter_code
_entity_poly.pdbx_strand_id
1 'polypeptide(L)' 'FAPERFGIFAEHLQAGFAKAGGGKDGNAFSIAPYVTVVMGDDVDACRAVVKPEIALY' A
#
# COMPACT_ATOMS: atom_id res chain seq x y z
N PHE A 1 1.67 3.03 -1.80
CA PHE A 1 2.40 2.20 -0.83
C PHE A 1 3.35 1.30 -1.62
N ALA A 2 4.62 1.21 -1.22
CA ALA A 2 5.61 0.34 -1.87
C ALA A 2 6.19 -0.60 -0.79
N PRO A 3 6.17 -1.93 -0.99
CA PRO A 3 6.66 -2.89 0.01
C PRO A 3 8.08 -2.61 0.49
N GLU A 4 8.97 -2.21 -0.43
CA GLU A 4 10.37 -1.89 -0.12
C GLU A 4 10.54 -0.66 0.78
N ARG A 5 9.50 0.19 0.87
CA ARG A 5 9.49 1.39 1.71
C ARG A 5 8.74 1.19 3.03
N PHE A 6 8.44 -0.06 3.41
CA PHE A 6 7.74 -0.37 4.65
C PHE A 6 8.41 0.23 5.89
N GLY A 7 9.75 0.35 5.88
CA GLY A 7 10.53 0.95 6.97
C GLY A 7 10.08 2.36 7.38
N ILE A 8 9.47 3.14 6.47
CA ILE A 8 8.92 4.47 6.77
C ILE A 8 7.76 4.39 7.77
N PHE A 9 6.97 3.32 7.73
CA PHE A 9 5.79 3.17 8.57
C PHE A 9 6.06 2.37 9.84
N ALA A 10 7.18 1.64 9.89
CA ALA A 10 7.48 0.70 10.96
C ALA A 10 7.48 1.34 12.35
N GLU A 11 8.17 2.48 12.52
CA GLU A 11 8.25 3.18 13.81
C GLU A 11 6.86 3.61 14.32
N HIS A 12 6.06 4.22 13.46
CA HIS A 12 4.72 4.69 13.81
C HIS A 12 3.77 3.54 14.15
N LEU A 13 3.87 2.42 13.43
CA LEU A 13 3.08 1.22 13.71
C LEU A 13 3.46 0.60 15.05
N GLN A 14 4.76 0.50 15.36
CA GLN A 14 5.23 -0.02 16.65
C GLN A 14 4.77 0.85 17.82
N ALA A 15 4.82 2.18 17.69
CA ALA A 15 4.29 3.09 18.70
C ALA A 15 2.78 2.89 18.91
N GLY A 16 2.02 2.69 17.82
CA GLY A 16 0.60 2.37 17.88
C GLY A 16 0.30 1.03 18.57
N PHE A 17 1.07 -0.01 18.25
CA PHE A 17 0.95 -1.33 18.89
C PHE A 17 1.26 -1.29 20.38
N ALA A 18 2.32 -0.59 20.78
CA ALA A 18 2.66 -0.39 22.19
C ALA A 18 1.52 0.30 22.95
N LYS A 19 0.90 1.33 22.36
CA LYS A 19 -0.25 2.03 22.94
C LYS A 19 -1.52 1.16 23.01
N ALA A 20 -1.69 0.22 22.08
CA ALA A 20 -2.86 -0.65 22.03
C ALA A 20 -2.87 -1.76 23.10
N GLY A 21 -1.81 -1.87 23.93
CA GLY A 21 -1.82 -2.73 25.12
C GLY A 21 -1.61 -4.22 24.85
N GLY A 22 -0.94 -4.59 23.76
CA GLY A 22 -0.43 -5.96 23.54
C GLY A 22 -1.35 -6.93 22.80
N GLY A 23 -2.52 -6.50 22.32
CA GLY A 23 -3.44 -7.32 21.52
C GLY A 23 -3.34 -7.12 20.00
N LYS A 24 -2.47 -6.22 19.54
CA LYS A 24 -2.29 -5.89 18.12
C LYS A 24 -0.80 -5.91 17.80
N ASP A 25 -0.40 -6.81 16.92
CA ASP A 25 0.97 -6.98 16.43
C ASP A 25 0.95 -7.33 14.93
N GLY A 26 2.11 -7.69 14.37
CA GLY A 26 2.24 -8.07 12.96
C GLY A 26 1.41 -9.29 12.53
N ASN A 27 0.89 -10.08 13.45
CA ASN A 27 -0.01 -11.21 13.15
C ASN A 27 -1.49 -10.83 13.23
N ALA A 28 -1.83 -9.82 14.03
CA ALA A 28 -3.20 -9.35 14.20
C ALA A 28 -3.56 -8.11 13.35
N PHE A 29 -2.57 -7.49 12.69
CA PHE A 29 -2.75 -6.29 11.88
C PHE A 29 -2.13 -6.44 10.48
N SER A 30 -2.96 -6.29 9.45
CA SER A 30 -2.55 -6.37 8.03
C SER A 30 -2.63 -5.01 7.35
N ILE A 31 -1.64 -4.70 6.52
CA ILE A 31 -1.65 -3.51 5.66
C ILE A 31 -2.11 -3.94 4.28
N ALA A 32 -3.26 -3.42 3.84
CA ALA A 32 -3.81 -3.69 2.52
C ALA A 32 -3.68 -2.43 1.65
N PRO A 33 -2.62 -2.29 0.84
CA PRO A 33 -2.52 -1.17 -0.08
C PRO A 33 -3.56 -1.29 -1.19
N TYR A 34 -4.10 -0.15 -1.61
CA TYR A 34 -4.96 -0.07 -2.79
C TYR A 34 -4.10 0.09 -4.05
N VAL A 35 -4.46 -0.65 -5.10
CA VAL A 35 -3.82 -0.58 -6.42
C VAL A 35 -4.91 -0.59 -7.48
N THR A 36 -4.89 0.39 -8.38
CA THR A 36 -5.75 0.40 -9.58
C THR A 36 -5.26 -0.66 -10.56
N VAL A 37 -6.14 -1.55 -11.02
CA VAL A 37 -5.83 -2.60 -11.99
C VAL A 37 -6.74 -2.44 -13.21
N VAL A 38 -6.14 -2.45 -14.39
CA VAL A 38 -6.85 -2.43 -15.69
C VAL A 38 -6.44 -3.69 -16.44
N MET A 39 -7.41 -4.50 -16.83
CA MET A 39 -7.20 -5.79 -17.52
C MET A 39 -7.71 -5.69 -18.97
N GLY A 40 -6.87 -6.11 -19.91
CA GLY A 40 -7.21 -6.17 -21.33
C GLY A 40 -6.07 -6.74 -22.15
N ASP A 41 -6.35 -7.13 -23.39
CA ASP A 41 -5.36 -7.78 -24.28
C ASP A 41 -4.35 -6.79 -24.87
N ASP A 42 -4.68 -5.50 -24.88
CA ASP A 42 -3.81 -4.41 -25.32
C ASP A 42 -3.20 -3.69 -24.12
N VAL A 43 -1.89 -3.89 -23.93
CA VAL A 43 -1.10 -3.30 -22.85
C VAL A 43 -1.02 -1.77 -22.98
N ASP A 44 -0.91 -1.24 -24.20
CA ASP A 44 -0.80 0.21 -24.41
C ASP A 44 -2.11 0.91 -24.09
N ALA A 45 -3.25 0.30 -24.45
CA ALA A 45 -4.56 0.79 -24.07
C ALA A 45 -4.76 0.77 -22.53
N CYS A 46 -4.36 -0.31 -21.85
CA CYS A 46 -4.41 -0.40 -20.39
C CYS A 46 -3.54 0.69 -19.73
N ARG A 47 -2.33 0.92 -20.26
CA ARG A 47 -1.42 1.96 -19.78
C ARG A 47 -1.99 3.36 -19.97
N ALA A 48 -2.68 3.63 -21.09
CA ALA A 48 -3.28 4.94 -21.36
C ALA A 48 -4.33 5.34 -20.29
N VAL A 49 -5.05 4.37 -19.74
CA VAL A 49 -6.03 4.57 -18.65
C VAL A 49 -5.35 4.92 -17.33
N VAL A 50 -4.25 4.23 -16.98
CA VAL A 50 -3.54 4.43 -15.70
C VAL A 50 -2.65 5.68 -15.71
N LYS A 51 -2.09 6.04 -16.87
CA LYS A 51 -1.14 7.16 -17.04
C LYS A 51 -1.57 8.51 -16.43
N PRO A 52 -2.82 9.00 -16.58
CA PRO A 52 -3.22 10.26 -15.96
C PRO A 52 -3.25 10.23 -14.43
N GLU A 53 -3.52 9.08 -13.80
CA GLU A 53 -3.59 8.98 -12.34
C GLU A 53 -2.21 9.00 -11.66
N ILE A 54 -1.20 8.47 -12.34
CA ILE A 54 0.19 8.47 -11.84
C ILE A 54 0.96 9.76 -12.15
N ALA A 55 0.41 10.67 -12.98
CA ALA A 55 1.07 11.93 -13.34
C ALA A 55 0.95 13.00 -12.24
N LEU A 56 0.16 12.74 -11.19
CA LEU A 56 -0.15 13.69 -10.12
C LEU A 56 0.68 13.45 -8.84
N TYR A 57 1.59 12.47 -8.85
CA TYR A 57 2.39 12.03 -7.70
C TYR A 57 3.83 11.71 -8.11
#